data_AF-A0A1H0SRB1-F1
#
_entry.id   AF-A0A1H0SRB1-F1
#
_cell.length_a   1.000
_cell.length_b   1.000
_cell.length_c   1.000
_cell.angle_alpha   90.00
_cell.angle_beta   90.00
_cell.angle_gamma   90.00
#
_symmetry.space_group_name_H-M   'P 1'
#
loop_
_entity.id
_entity.type
_entity.pdbx_description
1 polymer ?
#
loop_
_entity_poly.entity_id
_entity_poly.type
_entity_poly.pdbx_seq_one_letter_code
_entity_poly.pdbx_strand_id
1 'polypeptide(L)'
;MPVEALEQVGARVGQALNCTFAEGEFQRWYAQVAGVFGLKISLVGVTGIGGKSVAKLVGAVSEDGFLYDSDGGNQVEYDRVDISAYIVDLLTIRTGLQWYQPTPDDYAAERKAARGFDDMLGGVGTQGWTSADEEKFGDW
;
A
#
# COMPACT_ATOMS: atom_id res chain seq x y z
N MET A 1 24.57 -4.16 2.37
CA MET A 1 24.15 -4.61 1.02
C MET A 1 23.55 -3.41 0.30
N PRO A 2 23.77 -3.22 -1.00
CA PRO A 2 23.13 -2.11 -1.72
C PRO A 2 21.62 -2.23 -1.60
N VAL A 3 20.94 -1.11 -1.35
CA VAL A 3 19.48 -1.04 -1.32
C VAL A 3 19.00 -1.27 -2.75
N GLU A 4 18.27 -2.37 -2.98
CA GLU A 4 17.69 -2.70 -4.28
C GLU A 4 16.69 -1.60 -4.68
N ALA A 5 16.74 -1.16 -5.95
CA ALA A 5 15.83 -0.14 -6.44
C ALA A 5 14.40 -0.68 -6.53
N LEU A 6 13.39 0.18 -6.35
CA LEU A 6 11.99 -0.24 -6.40
C LEU A 6 11.60 -0.87 -7.74
N GLU A 7 12.20 -0.45 -8.86
CA GLU A 7 11.92 -1.07 -10.17
C GLU A 7 12.42 -2.52 -10.22
N GLN A 8 13.54 -2.83 -9.57
CA GLN A 8 14.10 -4.18 -9.53
C GLN A 8 13.23 -5.11 -8.67
N VAL A 9 12.76 -4.60 -7.52
CA VAL A 9 11.77 -5.31 -6.69
C VAL A 9 10.45 -5.48 -7.47
N GLY A 10 9.99 -4.44 -8.16
CA GLY A 10 8.78 -4.45 -8.99
C GLY A 10 8.85 -5.48 -10.12
N ALA A 11 9.98 -5.58 -10.82
CA ALA A 11 10.18 -6.59 -11.86
C ALA A 11 10.10 -8.02 -11.29
N ARG A 12 10.67 -8.25 -10.11
CA ARG A 12 10.66 -9.55 -9.44
C ARG A 12 9.28 -9.94 -8.93
N VAL A 13 8.59 -9.01 -8.26
CA VAL A 13 7.21 -9.21 -7.80
C VAL A 13 6.27 -9.40 -8.98
N GLY A 14 6.46 -8.62 -10.05
CA GLY A 14 5.72 -8.75 -11.30
C GLY A 14 5.85 -10.14 -11.91
N GLN A 15 7.07 -10.67 -12.01
CA GLN A 15 7.29 -12.05 -12.47
C GLN A 15 6.62 -13.08 -11.55
N ALA A 16 6.68 -12.90 -10.22
CA ALA A 16 6.08 -13.80 -9.26
C ALA A 16 4.54 -13.82 -9.33
N LEU A 17 3.92 -12.67 -9.58
CA LEU A 17 2.46 -12.50 -9.66
C LEU A 17 1.92 -12.55 -11.10
N ASN A 18 2.78 -12.76 -12.09
CA ASN A 18 2.45 -12.70 -13.51
C ASN A 18 1.78 -11.37 -13.91
N CYS A 19 2.32 -10.25 -13.43
CA CYS A 19 1.91 -8.90 -13.79
C CYS A 19 3.13 -8.04 -14.15
N THR A 20 2.89 -6.85 -14.68
CA THR A 20 3.95 -5.88 -15.00
C THR A 20 3.70 -4.60 -14.23
N PHE A 21 4.71 -4.20 -13.46
CA PHE A 21 4.72 -2.93 -12.76
C PHE A 21 5.15 -1.81 -13.72
N ALA A 22 4.51 -0.66 -13.57
CA ALA A 22 4.88 0.58 -14.23
C ALA A 22 5.06 1.69 -13.19
N GLU A 23 5.78 2.74 -13.56
CA GLU A 23 5.86 3.95 -12.76
C GLU A 23 4.46 4.55 -12.55
N GLY A 24 4.18 4.95 -11.31
CA GLY A 24 2.93 5.58 -10.93
C GLY A 24 3.02 6.19 -9.55
N GLU A 25 1.86 6.42 -8.94
CA GLU A 25 1.77 7.05 -7.63
C GLU A 25 0.86 6.28 -6.67
N PHE A 26 1.27 6.26 -5.41
CA PHE A 26 0.45 5.83 -4.29
C PHE A 26 0.51 6.91 -3.21
N GLN A 27 -0.65 7.43 -2.80
CA GLN A 27 -0.75 8.52 -1.81
C GLN A 27 0.13 9.75 -2.14
N ARG A 28 0.19 10.14 -3.41
CA ARG A 28 1.01 11.27 -3.93
C ARG A 28 2.53 11.05 -3.85
N TRP A 29 2.97 9.81 -3.65
CA TRP A 29 4.38 9.42 -3.65
C TRP A 29 4.68 8.47 -4.79
N TYR A 30 5.92 8.56 -5.29
CA TYR A 30 6.43 7.66 -6.32
C TYR A 30 6.26 6.19 -5.90
N ALA A 31 5.68 5.41 -6.79
CA ALA A 31 5.43 3.99 -6.60
C ALA A 31 5.60 3.23 -7.92
N GLN A 32 5.80 1.92 -7.79
CA GLN A 32 5.61 1.00 -8.90
C GLN A 32 4.19 0.44 -8.76
N VAL A 33 3.36 0.52 -9.79
CA VAL A 33 1.94 0.13 -9.75
C VAL A 33 1.63 -0.95 -10.80
N ALA A 34 0.79 -1.92 -10.45
CA ALA A 34 0.29 -2.95 -11.36
C ALA A 34 -1.16 -3.31 -11.04
N GLY A 35 -1.84 -4.00 -11.97
CA GLY A 35 -3.13 -4.65 -11.75
C GLY A 35 -2.98 -6.16 -11.70
N VAL A 36 -3.54 -6.82 -10.69
CA VAL A 36 -3.61 -8.29 -10.60
C VAL A 36 -4.74 -8.72 -9.68
N PHE A 37 -5.43 -9.82 -9.98
CA PHE A 37 -6.54 -10.35 -9.17
C PHE A 37 -7.69 -9.35 -8.88
N GLY A 38 -7.95 -8.40 -9.79
CA GLY A 38 -8.93 -7.32 -9.54
C GLY A 38 -8.47 -6.30 -8.49
N LEU A 39 -7.17 -6.31 -8.16
CA LEU A 39 -6.53 -5.37 -7.26
C LEU A 39 -5.59 -4.46 -8.04
N LYS A 40 -5.61 -3.17 -7.72
CA LYS A 40 -4.51 -2.26 -7.95
C LYS A 40 -3.48 -2.48 -6.85
N ILE A 41 -2.31 -2.98 -7.21
CA ILE A 41 -1.20 -3.17 -6.29
C ILE A 41 -0.14 -2.08 -6.49
N SER A 42 0.43 -1.61 -5.39
CA SER A 42 1.44 -0.57 -5.35
C SER A 42 2.62 -1.05 -4.52
N LEU A 43 3.82 -0.92 -5.06
CA LEU A 43 5.07 -1.15 -4.37
C LEU A 43 5.70 0.20 -4.03
N VAL A 44 5.89 0.46 -2.74
CA VAL A 44 6.39 1.72 -2.21
C VAL A 44 7.64 1.51 -1.36
N GLY A 45 8.58 2.44 -1.41
CA GLY A 45 9.74 2.46 -0.52
C GLY A 45 9.34 3.04 0.83
N VAL A 46 9.60 2.31 1.91
CA VAL A 46 9.34 2.73 3.29
C VAL A 46 10.65 2.79 4.04
N THR A 47 10.87 3.86 4.80
CA THR A 47 12.01 4.02 5.70
C THR A 47 11.56 3.95 7.16
N GLY A 48 12.45 3.52 8.04
CA GLY A 48 12.26 3.62 9.50
C GLY A 48 11.87 2.33 10.22
N ILE A 49 11.48 1.27 9.50
CA ILE A 49 11.25 -0.07 10.09
C ILE A 49 12.57 -0.63 10.62
N GLY A 50 12.80 -0.54 11.93
CA GLY A 50 14.05 -0.94 12.57
C GLY A 50 15.30 -0.23 12.01
N GLY A 51 15.14 1.01 11.50
CA GLY A 51 16.21 1.76 10.83
C GLY A 51 16.54 1.29 9.41
N LYS A 52 15.71 0.42 8.81
CA LYS A 52 15.92 -0.12 7.47
C LYS A 52 15.07 0.61 6.44
N SER A 53 15.53 0.58 5.19
CA SER A 53 14.72 0.86 4.01
C SER A 53 14.16 -0.44 3.49
N VAL A 54 12.85 -0.53 3.33
CA VAL A 54 12.14 -1.73 2.86
C VAL A 54 11.21 -1.38 1.71
N ALA A 55 10.87 -2.37 0.89
CA ALA A 55 9.79 -2.25 -0.08
C ALA A 55 8.51 -2.81 0.55
N LYS A 56 7.42 -2.06 0.47
CA LYS A 56 6.10 -2.45 0.96
C LYS A 56 5.17 -2.64 -0.23
N LEU A 57 4.52 -3.79 -0.30
CA LEU A 57 3.47 -4.08 -1.28
C LEU A 57 2.11 -3.82 -0.64
N VAL A 58 1.28 -3.01 -1.29
CA VAL A 58 -0.07 -2.65 -0.84
C VAL A 58 -1.06 -2.97 -1.95
N GLY A 59 -2.24 -3.47 -1.62
CA GLY A 59 -3.33 -3.73 -2.57
C GLY A 59 -4.58 -2.93 -2.24
N ALA A 60 -5.28 -2.46 -3.26
CA ALA A 60 -6.61 -1.88 -3.18
C ALA A 60 -7.47 -2.44 -4.32
N VAL A 61 -8.80 -2.48 -4.17
CA VAL A 61 -9.69 -2.92 -5.26
C VAL A 61 -9.56 -1.97 -6.46
N SER A 62 -9.47 -2.51 -7.67
CA SER A 62 -9.16 -1.71 -8.87
C SER A 62 -10.34 -0.97 -9.49
N GLU A 63 -11.58 -1.31 -9.13
CA GLU A 63 -12.78 -0.76 -9.76
C GLU A 63 -13.76 -0.16 -8.74
N ASP A 64 -14.16 1.10 -8.97
CA ASP A 64 -15.21 1.80 -8.22
C ASP A 64 -16.60 1.18 -8.44
N GLY A 65 -16.76 0.35 -9.49
CA GLY A 65 -17.96 -0.45 -9.75
C GLY A 65 -18.23 -1.49 -8.66
N PHE A 66 -17.25 -1.75 -7.79
CA PHE A 66 -17.41 -2.49 -6.54
C PHE A 66 -17.57 -1.57 -5.33
N LEU A 67 -18.04 -0.33 -5.48
CA LEU A 67 -18.44 0.50 -4.33
C LEU A 67 -19.94 0.71 -4.29
N TYR A 68 -20.62 0.55 -5.43
CA TYR A 68 -22.04 0.84 -5.59
C TYR A 68 -22.74 -0.28 -6.35
N ASP A 69 -24.03 -0.49 -6.08
CA ASP A 69 -24.86 -1.43 -6.85
C ASP A 69 -24.97 -0.99 -8.32
N SER A 70 -25.52 -1.87 -9.18
CA SER A 70 -25.66 -1.60 -10.62
C SER A 70 -26.48 -0.34 -10.95
N ASP A 71 -27.26 0.16 -9.99
CA ASP A 71 -28.07 1.37 -10.11
C ASP A 71 -27.37 2.61 -9.54
N GLY A 72 -26.14 2.45 -9.00
CA GLY A 72 -25.27 3.51 -8.50
C GLY A 72 -25.75 4.17 -7.21
N GLY A 73 -26.76 3.59 -6.55
CA GLY A 73 -27.52 4.24 -5.49
C GLY A 73 -27.17 3.77 -4.08
N ASN A 74 -26.75 2.51 -3.93
CA ASN A 74 -26.46 1.91 -2.63
C ASN A 74 -25.03 1.39 -2.56
N GLN A 75 -24.37 1.61 -1.43
CA GLN A 75 -23.15 0.86 -1.11
C GLN A 75 -23.49 -0.62 -1.01
N VAL A 76 -22.73 -1.44 -1.72
CA VAL A 76 -22.84 -2.90 -1.64
C VAL A 76 -22.06 -3.37 -0.41
N GLU A 77 -22.61 -4.31 0.35
CA GLU A 77 -21.88 -4.98 1.42
C GLU A 77 -20.84 -5.93 0.81
N TYR A 78 -19.56 -5.74 1.16
CA TYR A 78 -18.46 -6.61 0.73
C TYR A 78 -17.86 -7.36 1.90
N ASP A 79 -17.75 -8.68 1.76
CA ASP A 79 -16.88 -9.48 2.60
C ASP A 79 -15.42 -9.27 2.15
N ARG A 80 -14.68 -8.50 2.94
CA ARG A 80 -13.24 -8.33 2.74
C ARG A 80 -12.52 -9.59 3.23
N VAL A 81 -11.91 -10.31 2.29
CA VAL A 81 -11.02 -11.44 2.61
C VAL A 81 -9.58 -10.95 2.60
N ASP A 82 -8.91 -11.01 3.75
CA ASP A 82 -7.48 -10.76 3.82
C ASP A 82 -6.70 -11.94 3.21
N ILE A 83 -6.04 -11.70 2.08
CA ILE A 83 -5.20 -12.69 1.38
C ILE A 83 -3.71 -12.48 1.63
N SER A 84 -3.33 -11.59 2.54
CA SER A 84 -1.93 -11.17 2.73
C SER A 84 -0.99 -12.34 3.03
N ALA A 85 -1.45 -13.34 3.79
CA ALA A 85 -0.65 -14.53 4.12
C ALA A 85 -0.33 -15.35 2.86
N TYR A 86 -1.32 -15.55 1.99
CA TYR A 86 -1.14 -16.27 0.73
C TYR A 86 -0.22 -15.52 -0.23
N ILE A 87 -0.29 -14.18 -0.26
CA ILE A 87 0.64 -13.36 -1.05
C ILE A 87 2.07 -13.49 -0.51
N VAL A 88 2.27 -13.45 0.81
CA VAL A 88 3.58 -13.64 1.44
C VAL A 88 4.18 -15.00 1.09
N ASP A 89 3.39 -16.07 1.22
CA ASP A 89 3.83 -17.43 0.91
C ASP A 89 4.20 -17.54 -0.58
N LEU A 90 3.34 -17.05 -1.47
CA LEU A 90 3.56 -17.05 -2.90
C LEU A 90 4.84 -16.32 -3.28
N LEU A 91 5.03 -15.09 -2.77
CA LEU A 91 6.22 -14.30 -3.06
C LEU A 91 7.48 -14.93 -2.47
N THR A 92 7.41 -15.49 -1.27
CA THR A 92 8.53 -16.21 -0.65
C THR A 92 8.94 -17.41 -1.50
N ILE A 93 7.98 -18.25 -1.92
CA ILE A 93 8.24 -19.43 -2.75
C ILE A 93 8.78 -19.05 -4.13
N ARG A 94 8.19 -18.05 -4.78
CA ARG A 94 8.53 -17.67 -6.17
C ARG A 94 9.81 -16.87 -6.29
N THR A 95 10.13 -16.06 -5.27
CA THR A 95 11.30 -15.18 -5.31
C THR A 95 12.49 -15.70 -4.51
N GLY A 96 12.26 -16.65 -3.59
CA GLY A 96 13.25 -17.11 -2.63
C GLY A 96 13.66 -16.05 -1.59
N LEU A 97 12.97 -14.92 -1.54
CA LEU A 97 13.22 -13.83 -0.59
C LEU A 97 12.27 -13.93 0.60
N GLN A 98 12.70 -13.39 1.73
CA GLN A 98 11.86 -13.33 2.92
C GLN A 98 10.83 -12.21 2.80
N TRP A 99 9.60 -12.59 2.47
CA TRP A 99 8.43 -11.72 2.61
C TRP A 99 7.76 -11.99 3.95
N TYR A 100 7.11 -10.97 4.52
CA TYR A 100 6.38 -11.12 5.78
C TYR A 100 5.26 -10.09 5.86
N GLN A 101 4.25 -10.40 6.66
CA GLN A 101 3.20 -9.45 6.97
C GLN A 101 3.73 -8.41 7.98
N PRO A 102 3.51 -7.10 7.75
CA PRO A 102 3.94 -6.09 8.71
C PRO A 102 3.33 -6.34 10.09
N THR A 103 4.17 -6.29 11.11
CA THR A 103 3.79 -6.38 12.51
C THR A 103 3.30 -5.03 13.03
N PRO A 104 2.64 -4.98 14.21
CA PRO A 104 2.28 -3.72 14.86
C PRO A 104 3.47 -2.76 15.05
N ASP A 105 4.66 -3.31 15.32
CA ASP A 105 5.89 -2.54 15.49
C ASP A 105 6.38 -1.94 14.17
N ASP A 106 6.24 -2.67 13.05
CA ASP A 106 6.55 -2.14 11.72
C ASP A 106 5.65 -0.94 11.40
N TYR A 107 4.35 -1.05 11.67
CA TYR A 107 3.41 0.06 11.49
C TYR A 107 3.69 1.24 12.42
N ALA A 108 4.12 0.98 13.66
CA ALA A 108 4.52 2.04 14.58
C ALA A 108 5.77 2.78 14.08
N ALA A 109 6.75 2.03 13.55
CA ALA A 109 7.97 2.57 12.99
C ALA A 109 7.71 3.40 11.71
N GLU A 110 6.87 2.89 10.81
CA GLU A 110 6.42 3.62 9.61
C GLU A 110 5.72 4.93 9.99
N ARG A 111 4.75 4.90 10.93
CA ARG A 111 4.06 6.12 11.40
C ARG A 111 5.02 7.11 12.04
N LYS A 112 6.01 6.65 12.79
CA LYS A 112 7.03 7.52 13.40
C LYS A 112 7.90 8.19 12.33
N ALA A 113 8.29 7.46 11.30
CA ALA A 113 9.07 7.99 10.18
C ALA A 113 8.25 9.01 9.36
N ALA A 114 6.97 8.71 9.08
CA ALA A 114 6.06 9.61 8.39
C ALA A 114 5.86 10.93 9.15
N ARG A 115 5.70 10.89 10.47
CA ARG A 115 5.63 12.09 11.33
C ARG A 115 6.91 12.92 11.27
N GLY A 116 8.08 12.27 11.34
CA GLY A 116 9.36 12.97 11.22
C GLY A 116 9.54 13.65 9.85
N PHE A 117 8.99 13.05 8.78
CA PHE A 117 8.97 13.65 7.44
C PHE A 117 8.01 14.85 7.35
N ASP A 118 6.83 14.76 7.96
CA ASP A 118 5.85 15.85 8.03
C ASP A 118 6.37 17.04 8.86
N ASP A 119 7.04 16.76 9.98
CA ASP A 119 7.75 17.75 10.79
C ASP A 119 8.89 18.43 9.99
N MET A 120 9.62 17.68 9.15
CA MET A 120 10.71 18.19 8.32
C MET A 120 10.23 19.05 7.14
N LEU A 121 9.04 18.76 6.60
CA LEU A 121 8.41 19.55 5.53
C LEU A 121 7.71 20.82 6.05
N GLY A 122 7.89 21.12 7.35
CA GLY A 122 7.41 22.35 7.96
C GLY A 122 5.90 22.30 8.19
N GLY A 123 5.43 21.28 8.92
CA GLY A 123 4.11 21.19 9.53
C GLY A 123 3.02 21.81 8.68
N VAL A 124 2.47 21.04 7.74
CA VAL A 124 1.31 21.49 6.96
C VAL A 124 0.26 21.96 7.95
N GLY A 125 -0.04 23.26 7.92
CA GLY A 125 -0.68 23.98 9.01
C GLY A 125 -1.88 23.23 9.59
N THR A 126 -2.01 23.34 10.91
CA THR A 126 -3.18 22.96 11.70
C THR A 126 -4.46 23.56 11.12
N GLN A 127 -5.04 22.90 10.13
CA GLN A 127 -6.47 22.94 9.89
C GLN A 127 -6.96 21.58 10.36
N GLY A 128 -7.26 21.53 11.66
CA GLY A 128 -7.69 20.32 12.33
C GLY A 128 -8.86 19.71 11.58
N TRP A 129 -8.81 18.39 11.43
CA TRP A 129 -9.94 17.55 11.06
C TRP A 129 -11.18 18.06 11.77
N THR A 130 -12.12 18.63 11.02
CA THR A 130 -13.37 19.13 11.58
C THR A 130 -14.41 18.02 11.59
N SER A 131 -15.45 18.16 12.40
CA SER A 131 -16.59 17.23 12.37
C SER A 131 -17.26 17.13 10.98
N ALA A 132 -17.04 18.12 10.09
CA ALA A 132 -17.46 18.06 8.69
C ALA A 132 -16.59 17.12 7.83
N ASP A 133 -15.34 16.86 8.23
CA ASP A 133 -14.45 15.89 7.56
C ASP A 133 -14.73 14.46 8.05
N GLU A 134 -15.20 14.28 9.30
CA GLU A 134 -15.78 13.02 9.78
C GLU A 134 -17.03 12.62 8.99
N GLU A 135 -17.94 13.55 8.67
CA GLU A 135 -19.15 13.22 7.90
C GLU A 135 -18.86 12.92 6.42
N LYS A 136 -17.71 13.37 5.89
CA LYS A 136 -17.34 13.22 4.47
C LYS A 136 -16.41 12.03 4.19
N PHE A 137 -15.63 11.61 5.17
CA PHE A 137 -14.62 10.56 5.04
C PHE A 137 -14.66 9.51 6.16
N GLY A 138 -15.54 9.68 7.14
CA GLY A 138 -15.77 8.76 8.25
C GLY A 138 -16.90 7.80 7.94
N ASP A 139 -16.62 6.86 7.05
CA ASP A 139 -17.13 5.49 7.18
C ASP A 139 -16.13 4.58 6.45
N TRP A 140 -15.37 3.83 7.24
CA TRP A 140 -14.41 2.82 6.80
C TRP A 140 -14.70 1.49 7.49
#